data_AF-A0A0Q6RZG6-F1
#
_entry.id   AF-A0A0Q6RZG6-F1
#
_cell.length_a   1.000
_cell.length_b   1.000
_cell.length_c   1.000
_cell.angle_alpha   90.00
_cell.angle_beta   90.00
_cell.angle_gamma   90.00
#
_symmetry.space_group_name_H-M   'P 1'
#
loop_
_entity.id
_entity.type
_entity.pdbx_description
1 polymer ?
#
loop_
_entity_poly.entity_id
_entity_poly.type
_entity_poly.pdbx_seq_one_letter_code
_entity_poly.pdbx_strand_id
1 'polypeptide(L)'
;MYRIDSIHDTALEAFFKARTENKVERWMGAFAWWFYRQHIGNAQDFWAATAGKLTAALPDADRAAMSAQLSKAEDAFVAQAPSEWPETPQHLVAYIAGWDPEAPAVDISVLRSDAVAKIDREAEVYRLRFITNGSGQVMAYQQKLAEAKAKVANASIPNASIPHIVAEAAIDGVSLTEKAEQIVATFEAWQAISAGIEGKRMAAKKAVAEAETAEAITAAATVNWEAGE
;
A
#
# COMPACT_ATOMS: atom_id res chain seq x y z
N MET A 1 16.62 1.12 0.13
CA MET A 1 15.22 0.75 0.46
C MET A 1 15.29 -0.38 1.45
N TYR A 2 14.68 -0.27 2.64
CA TYR A 2 14.47 -1.45 3.48
C TYR A 2 13.65 -2.45 2.66
N ARG A 3 14.32 -3.45 2.08
CA ARG A 3 13.66 -4.54 1.38
C ARG A 3 13.28 -5.56 2.44
N ILE A 4 12.03 -5.51 2.90
CA ILE A 4 11.45 -6.57 3.75
C ILE A 4 11.63 -7.95 3.08
N ASP A 5 11.69 -7.98 1.75
CA ASP A 5 11.93 -9.17 0.95
C ASP A 5 13.33 -9.81 1.14
N SER A 6 14.27 -9.13 1.82
CA SER A 6 15.67 -9.57 2.01
C SER A 6 16.05 -9.70 3.48
N ILE A 7 15.24 -10.43 4.26
CA ILE A 7 15.45 -10.65 5.71
C ILE A 7 16.85 -11.22 6.04
N HIS A 8 17.50 -11.89 5.09
CA HIS A 8 18.83 -12.45 5.29
C HIS A 8 19.92 -11.38 5.40
N ASP A 9 19.78 -10.22 4.74
CA ASP A 9 20.79 -9.15 4.83
C ASP A 9 20.80 -8.53 6.24
N THR A 10 19.62 -8.28 6.81
CA THR A 10 19.48 -7.84 8.21
C THR A 10 19.96 -8.91 9.19
N ALA A 11 19.70 -10.19 8.90
CA ALA A 11 20.20 -11.29 9.72
C ALA A 11 21.74 -11.38 9.67
N LEU A 12 22.36 -11.14 8.51
CA LEU A 12 23.81 -11.08 8.36
C LEU A 12 24.40 -9.91 9.16
N GLU A 13 23.83 -8.71 9.04
CA GLU A 13 24.27 -7.55 9.82
C GLU A 13 24.25 -7.84 11.33
N ALA A 14 23.10 -8.30 11.84
CA ALA A 14 22.94 -8.63 13.25
C ALA A 14 23.91 -9.72 13.70
N PHE A 15 24.11 -10.75 12.88
CA PHE A 15 25.06 -11.83 13.13
C PHE A 15 26.49 -11.31 13.25
N PHE A 16 26.96 -10.50 12.30
CA PHE A 16 28.32 -9.98 12.30
C PHE A 16 28.55 -8.98 13.44
N LYS A 17 27.55 -8.17 13.79
CA LYS A 17 27.60 -7.31 14.97
C LYS A 17 27.77 -8.12 16.27
N ALA A 18 26.93 -9.14 16.47
CA ALA A 18 27.04 -10.01 17.64
C ALA A 18 28.38 -10.76 17.69
N ARG A 19 28.91 -11.17 16.53
CA ARG A 19 30.25 -11.76 16.43
C ARG A 19 31.35 -10.77 16.84
N THR A 20 31.28 -9.49 16.45
CA THR A 20 32.27 -8.49 16.89
C THR A 20 32.23 -8.25 18.41
N GLU A 21 31.08 -8.46 19.03
CA GLU A 21 30.89 -8.44 20.48
C GLU A 21 31.28 -9.78 21.14
N ASN A 22 31.82 -10.73 20.36
CA ASN A 22 32.21 -12.07 20.77
C ASN A 22 31.09 -12.88 21.45
N LYS A 23 29.84 -12.63 21.06
CA LYS A 23 28.68 -13.35 21.58
C LYS A 23 28.63 -14.78 21.06
N VAL A 24 28.09 -15.66 21.90
CA VAL A 24 27.77 -17.05 21.56
C VAL A 24 26.37 -17.32 22.07
N GLU A 25 25.40 -17.20 21.17
CA GLU A 25 23.99 -17.38 21.49
C GLU A 25 23.35 -18.39 20.54
N ARG A 26 22.30 -19.07 21.00
CA ARG A 26 21.62 -20.11 20.24
C ARG A 26 21.11 -19.62 18.89
N TRP A 27 20.61 -18.39 18.81
CA TRP A 27 20.13 -17.81 17.55
C TRP A 27 21.26 -17.63 16.54
N MET A 28 22.49 -17.32 16.99
CA MET A 28 23.65 -17.21 16.12
C MET A 28 23.97 -18.57 15.50
N GLY A 29 24.02 -19.63 16.32
CA GLY A 29 24.25 -20.99 15.83
C GLY A 29 23.19 -21.42 14.82
N ALA A 30 21.91 -21.13 15.10
CA ALA A 30 20.81 -21.42 14.19
C ALA A 30 20.93 -20.67 12.85
N PHE A 31 21.26 -19.37 12.87
CA PHE A 31 21.49 -18.62 11.64
C PHE A 31 22.71 -19.10 10.87
N ALA A 32 23.82 -19.42 11.53
CA ALA A 32 25.02 -19.93 10.85
C ALA A 32 24.74 -21.24 10.10
N TRP A 33 24.00 -22.17 10.72
CA TRP A 33 23.54 -23.39 10.03
C TRP A 33 22.56 -23.10 8.90
N TRP A 34 21.65 -22.16 9.08
CA TRP A 34 20.73 -21.75 8.02
C TRP A 34 21.48 -21.10 6.85
N PHE A 35 22.43 -20.19 7.09
CA PHE A 35 23.27 -19.55 6.08
C PHE A 35 24.10 -20.57 5.30
N TYR A 36 24.66 -21.57 5.98
CA TYR A 36 25.36 -22.70 5.36
C TYR A 36 24.46 -23.43 4.36
N ARG A 37 23.26 -23.85 4.80
CA ARG A 37 22.28 -24.59 3.99
C ARG A 37 21.69 -23.78 2.84
N GLN A 38 21.54 -22.47 3.03
CA GLN A 38 21.05 -21.55 1.99
C GLN A 38 22.16 -21.02 1.08
N HIS A 39 23.41 -21.44 1.31
CA HIS A 39 24.57 -21.01 0.52
C HIS A 39 24.75 -19.49 0.47
N ILE A 40 24.41 -18.80 1.56
CA ILE A 40 24.41 -17.33 1.61
C ILE A 40 25.82 -16.78 1.36
N GLY A 41 25.90 -15.81 0.45
CA GLY A 41 27.14 -15.15 0.06
C GLY A 41 28.18 -16.09 -0.55
N ASN A 42 27.78 -17.28 -1.04
CA ASN A 42 28.69 -18.29 -1.58
C ASN A 42 29.89 -18.59 -0.65
N ALA A 43 29.61 -18.70 0.65
CA ALA A 43 30.62 -18.81 1.71
C ALA A 43 30.41 -20.05 2.58
N GLN A 44 30.12 -21.20 1.96
CA GLN A 44 29.70 -22.42 2.66
C GLN A 44 30.70 -22.88 3.72
N ASP A 45 31.99 -22.96 3.38
CA ASP A 45 33.03 -23.43 4.30
C ASP A 45 33.14 -22.51 5.53
N PHE A 46 33.06 -21.20 5.29
CA PHE A 46 33.01 -20.21 6.36
C PHE A 46 31.79 -20.42 7.27
N TRP A 47 30.60 -20.60 6.69
CA TRP A 47 29.38 -20.81 7.48
C TRP A 47 29.37 -22.13 8.23
N ALA A 48 29.87 -23.22 7.64
CA ALA A 48 30.00 -24.52 8.30
C ALA A 48 30.94 -24.45 9.50
N ALA A 49 32.13 -23.87 9.32
CA ALA A 49 33.10 -23.70 10.41
C ALA A 49 32.57 -22.78 11.52
N THR A 50 31.87 -21.70 11.13
CA THR A 50 31.26 -20.74 12.06
C THR A 50 30.13 -21.39 12.86
N ALA A 51 29.28 -22.17 12.20
CA ALA A 51 28.17 -22.89 12.84
C ALA A 51 28.68 -23.98 13.78
N GLY A 52 29.72 -24.72 13.38
CA GLY A 52 30.42 -25.69 14.22
C GLY A 52 30.97 -25.05 15.50
N LYS A 53 31.72 -23.95 15.37
CA LYS A 53 32.23 -23.17 16.51
C LYS A 53 31.13 -22.71 17.46
N LEU A 54 30.10 -22.07 16.92
CA LEU A 54 28.99 -21.56 17.72
C LEU A 54 28.29 -22.69 18.47
N THR A 55 27.96 -23.78 17.79
CA THR A 55 27.28 -24.93 18.38
C THR A 55 28.13 -25.57 19.49
N ALA A 56 29.42 -25.78 19.24
CA ALA A 56 30.36 -26.35 20.21
C ALA A 56 30.55 -25.47 21.45
N ALA A 57 30.36 -24.16 21.33
CA ALA A 57 30.49 -23.21 22.43
C ALA A 57 29.17 -22.98 23.21
N LEU A 58 28.03 -23.53 22.77
CA LEU A 58 26.77 -23.42 23.50
C LEU A 58 26.78 -24.27 24.79
N PRO A 59 25.95 -23.91 25.81
CA PRO A 59 25.67 -24.77 26.95
C PRO A 59 25.17 -26.15 26.53
N ASP A 60 25.46 -27.19 27.33
CA ASP A 60 25.21 -28.59 26.96
C ASP A 60 23.78 -28.88 26.48
N ALA A 61 22.78 -28.30 27.15
CA ALA A 61 21.37 -28.47 26.76
C ALA A 61 21.06 -27.89 25.38
N ASP A 62 21.52 -26.67 25.08
CA ASP A 62 21.31 -26.03 23.78
C ASP A 62 22.16 -26.67 22.68
N ARG A 63 23.39 -27.08 23.00
CA ARG A 63 24.26 -27.84 22.10
C ARG A 63 23.62 -29.15 21.69
N ALA A 64 23.11 -29.93 22.65
CA ALA A 64 22.45 -31.20 22.37
C ALA A 64 21.18 -30.99 21.52
N ALA A 65 20.36 -29.99 21.85
CA ALA A 65 19.15 -29.67 21.09
C ALA A 65 19.43 -29.22 19.65
N MET A 66 20.54 -28.51 19.42
CA MET A 66 20.96 -28.10 18.09
C MET A 66 21.57 -29.28 17.31
N SER A 67 22.46 -30.05 17.95
CA SER A 67 23.14 -31.20 17.32
C SER A 67 22.14 -32.29 16.89
N ALA A 68 21.04 -32.46 17.63
CA ALA A 68 19.96 -33.37 17.26
C ALA A 68 19.26 -33.04 15.91
N GLN A 69 19.45 -31.83 15.38
CA GLN A 69 18.89 -31.38 14.10
C GLN A 69 19.92 -31.42 12.95
N LEU A 70 21.15 -31.84 13.24
CA LEU A 70 22.25 -31.88 12.27
C LEU A 70 22.33 -33.25 11.60
N SER A 71 22.71 -33.24 10.33
CA SER A 71 23.16 -34.46 9.64
C SER A 71 24.52 -34.91 10.17
N LYS A 72 24.92 -36.16 9.89
CA LYS A 72 26.24 -36.68 10.28
C LYS A 72 27.41 -35.86 9.71
N ALA A 73 27.24 -35.29 8.52
CA ALA A 73 28.26 -34.43 7.90
C ALA A 73 28.36 -33.07 8.62
N GLU A 74 27.22 -32.49 9.02
CA GLU A 74 27.17 -31.24 9.77
C GLU A 74 27.73 -31.40 11.19
N ASP A 75 27.40 -32.51 11.85
CA ASP A 75 27.88 -32.82 13.20
C ASP A 75 29.42 -32.95 13.27
N ALA A 76 30.06 -33.35 12.17
CA ALA A 76 31.51 -33.39 12.07
C ALA A 76 32.15 -32.00 12.23
N PHE A 77 31.50 -30.93 11.78
CA PHE A 77 32.00 -29.56 11.98
C PHE A 77 31.88 -29.09 13.43
N VAL A 78 30.93 -29.63 14.20
CA VAL A 78 30.84 -29.37 15.64
C VAL A 78 31.97 -30.10 16.37
N ALA A 79 32.23 -31.36 16.00
CA ALA A 79 33.31 -32.14 16.58
C ALA A 79 34.71 -31.58 16.26
N GLN A 80 34.86 -30.92 15.11
CA GLN A 80 36.11 -30.32 14.63
C GLN A 80 36.08 -28.78 14.71
N ALA A 81 35.27 -28.24 15.62
CA ALA A 81 35.05 -26.81 15.74
C ALA A 81 36.36 -26.03 15.98
N PRO A 82 36.61 -24.94 15.22
CA PRO A 82 37.81 -24.13 15.41
C PRO A 82 37.77 -23.37 16.75
N SER A 83 38.94 -23.24 17.39
CA SER A 83 39.09 -22.47 18.63
C SER A 83 38.90 -20.96 18.41
N GLU A 84 39.26 -20.45 17.24
CA GLU A 84 39.12 -19.05 16.84
C GLU A 84 37.97 -18.86 15.83
N TRP A 85 37.50 -17.63 15.68
CA TRP A 85 36.53 -17.32 14.64
C TRP A 85 37.13 -17.54 13.24
N PRO A 86 36.43 -18.22 12.32
CA PRO A 86 36.90 -18.35 10.94
C PRO A 86 37.09 -16.99 10.28
N GLU A 87 38.10 -16.84 9.45
CA GLU A 87 38.31 -15.62 8.66
C GLU A 87 37.12 -15.40 7.72
N THR A 88 36.56 -14.19 7.73
CA THR A 88 35.44 -13.85 6.83
C THR A 88 35.97 -13.69 5.41
N PRO A 89 35.45 -14.43 4.42
CA PRO A 89 35.89 -14.28 3.05
C PRO A 89 35.67 -12.85 2.51
N GLN A 90 36.63 -12.32 1.74
CA GLN A 90 36.60 -10.94 1.26
C GLN A 90 35.34 -10.60 0.44
N HIS A 91 34.83 -11.57 -0.35
CA HIS A 91 33.60 -11.37 -1.13
C HIS A 91 32.37 -11.25 -0.23
N LEU A 92 32.33 -11.96 0.89
CA LEU A 92 31.27 -11.85 1.89
C LEU A 92 31.37 -10.52 2.64
N VAL A 93 32.59 -10.07 2.97
CA VAL A 93 32.82 -8.72 3.52
C VAL A 93 32.30 -7.64 2.56
N ALA A 94 32.62 -7.75 1.27
CA ALA A 94 32.14 -6.81 0.25
C ALA A 94 30.62 -6.85 0.09
N TYR A 95 30.01 -8.04 0.15
CA TYR A 95 28.55 -8.22 0.11
C TYR A 95 27.86 -7.48 1.27
N ILE A 96 28.36 -7.66 2.50
CA ILE A 96 27.81 -7.02 3.70
C ILE A 96 28.01 -5.51 3.65
N ALA A 97 29.19 -5.04 3.24
CA ALA A 97 29.50 -3.61 3.15
C ALA A 97 28.71 -2.91 2.02
N GLY A 98 28.34 -3.63 0.98
CA GLY A 98 27.51 -3.12 -0.11
C GLY A 98 26.02 -3.07 0.21
N TRP A 99 25.60 -3.68 1.33
CA TRP A 99 24.24 -3.55 1.81
C TRP A 99 24.07 -2.20 2.50
N ASP A 100 23.35 -1.31 1.80
CA ASP A 100 22.94 -0.02 2.34
C ASP A 100 21.44 -0.07 2.71
N PRO A 101 21.10 -0.01 4.01
CA PRO A 101 19.71 0.02 4.46
C PRO A 101 19.01 1.35 4.12
N GLU A 102 19.73 2.38 3.68
CA GLU A 102 19.14 3.70 3.43
C GLU A 102 18.04 3.62 2.37
N ALA A 103 16.87 4.23 2.68
CA ALA A 103 15.79 4.31 1.72
C ALA A 103 16.26 5.09 0.49
N PRO A 104 15.93 4.67 -0.75
CA PRO A 104 16.28 5.48 -1.90
C PRO A 104 15.61 6.83 -1.74
N ALA A 105 16.27 7.89 -2.17
CA ALA A 105 15.65 9.21 -2.20
C ALA A 105 14.27 9.12 -2.88
N VAL A 106 13.24 9.66 -2.24
CA VAL A 106 11.87 9.63 -2.77
C VAL A 106 11.85 10.38 -4.09
N ASP A 107 11.42 9.72 -5.16
CA ASP A 107 11.18 10.38 -6.43
C ASP A 107 9.94 11.26 -6.32
N ILE A 108 10.17 12.56 -6.13
CA ILE A 108 9.15 13.58 -5.99
C ILE A 108 8.22 13.63 -7.22
N SER A 109 8.71 13.30 -8.42
CA SER A 109 7.89 13.31 -9.63
C SER A 109 6.87 12.17 -9.63
N VAL A 110 7.30 10.97 -9.27
CA VAL A 110 6.44 9.79 -9.12
C VAL A 110 5.43 10.00 -8.00
N LEU A 111 5.87 10.55 -6.86
CA LEU A 111 4.99 10.84 -5.73
C LEU A 111 3.88 11.83 -6.12
N ARG A 112 4.18 12.85 -6.93
CA ARG A 112 3.17 13.79 -7.44
C ARG A 112 2.17 13.10 -8.35
N SER A 113 2.60 12.27 -9.29
CA SER A 113 1.68 11.56 -10.18
C SER A 113 0.75 10.64 -9.40
N ASP A 114 1.28 9.93 -8.40
CA ASP A 114 0.49 9.03 -7.55
C ASP A 114 -0.51 9.81 -6.68
N ALA A 115 -0.09 10.95 -6.12
CA ALA A 115 -0.96 11.87 -5.39
C ALA A 115 -2.12 12.38 -6.24
N VAL A 116 -1.86 12.79 -7.48
CA VAL A 116 -2.90 13.26 -8.42
C VAL A 116 -3.88 12.13 -8.74
N ALA A 117 -3.37 10.92 -9.03
CA ALA A 117 -4.21 9.75 -9.31
C ALA A 117 -5.05 9.35 -8.09
N LYS A 118 -4.49 9.47 -6.87
CA LYS A 118 -5.22 9.25 -5.62
C LYS A 118 -6.38 10.22 -5.47
N ILE A 119 -6.13 11.53 -5.65
CA ILE A 119 -7.17 12.57 -5.55
C ILE A 119 -8.32 12.29 -6.53
N ASP A 120 -8.02 11.94 -7.79
CA ASP A 120 -9.06 11.64 -8.79
C ASP A 120 -9.90 10.41 -8.41
N ARG A 121 -9.24 9.35 -7.94
CA ARG A 121 -9.92 8.13 -7.50
C ARG A 121 -10.84 8.39 -6.31
N GLU A 122 -10.35 9.13 -5.31
CA GLU A 122 -11.15 9.45 -4.12
C GLU A 122 -12.33 10.36 -4.44
N ALA A 123 -12.13 11.36 -5.31
CA ALA A 123 -13.21 12.21 -5.79
C ALA A 123 -14.31 11.35 -6.43
N GLU A 124 -13.94 10.38 -7.28
CA GLU A 124 -14.90 9.50 -7.93
C GLU A 124 -15.62 8.57 -6.95
N VAL A 125 -14.88 7.93 -6.03
CA VAL A 125 -15.47 7.11 -4.95
C VAL A 125 -16.48 7.92 -4.15
N TYR A 126 -16.20 9.20 -3.88
CA TYR A 126 -17.12 10.07 -3.17
C TYR A 126 -18.34 10.47 -4.02
N ARG A 127 -18.18 10.76 -5.31
CA ARG A 127 -19.32 11.01 -6.24
C ARG A 127 -20.30 9.84 -6.26
N LEU A 128 -19.79 8.61 -6.28
CA LEU A 128 -20.59 7.38 -6.33
C LEU A 128 -21.45 7.15 -5.07
N ARG A 129 -21.31 7.97 -4.01
CA ARG A 129 -22.26 7.99 -2.88
C ARG A 129 -23.58 8.67 -3.22
N PHE A 130 -23.60 9.52 -4.25
CA PHE A 130 -24.75 10.36 -4.62
C PHE A 130 -25.35 9.96 -5.97
N ILE A 131 -24.56 9.35 -6.84
CA ILE A 131 -24.99 8.95 -8.19
C ILE A 131 -24.77 7.46 -8.42
N THR A 132 -25.63 6.88 -9.26
CA THR A 132 -25.45 5.51 -9.73
C THR A 132 -24.55 5.49 -10.96
N ASN A 133 -23.61 4.54 -11.01
CA ASN A 133 -22.74 4.34 -12.17
C ASN A 133 -23.52 3.82 -13.38
N GLY A 134 -23.07 4.18 -14.58
CA GLY A 134 -23.49 3.55 -15.83
C GLY A 134 -23.92 4.55 -16.89
N SER A 135 -23.33 4.48 -18.07
CA SER A 135 -23.62 5.39 -19.19
C SER A 135 -25.10 5.41 -19.59
N GLY A 136 -25.76 4.23 -19.61
CA GLY A 136 -27.19 4.13 -19.89
C GLY A 136 -28.07 4.80 -18.83
N GLN A 137 -27.66 4.79 -17.56
CA GLN A 137 -28.38 5.49 -16.50
C GLN A 137 -28.22 7.00 -16.62
N VAL A 138 -27.02 7.48 -16.96
CA VAL A 138 -26.76 8.91 -17.20
C VAL A 138 -27.67 9.47 -18.29
N MET A 139 -27.85 8.76 -19.41
CA MET A 139 -28.75 9.19 -20.48
C MET A 139 -30.21 9.31 -19.99
N ALA A 140 -30.68 8.33 -19.20
CA ALA A 140 -32.02 8.37 -18.62
C ALA A 140 -32.18 9.55 -17.65
N TYR A 141 -31.20 9.83 -16.79
CA TYR A 141 -31.25 10.96 -15.85
C TYR A 141 -31.28 12.32 -16.57
N GLN A 142 -30.48 12.49 -17.63
CA GLN A 142 -30.48 13.71 -18.43
C GLN A 142 -31.83 13.95 -19.12
N GLN A 143 -32.42 12.89 -19.67
CA GLN A 143 -33.75 12.96 -20.30
C GLN A 143 -34.84 13.29 -19.26
N LYS A 144 -34.82 12.65 -18.09
CA LYS A 144 -35.76 12.95 -16.99
C LYS A 144 -35.66 14.40 -16.55
N LEU A 145 -34.45 14.95 -16.42
CA LEU A 145 -34.25 16.36 -16.07
C LEU A 145 -34.83 17.30 -17.14
N ALA A 146 -34.64 16.99 -18.42
CA ALA A 146 -35.18 17.80 -19.52
C ALA A 146 -36.72 17.82 -19.50
N GLU A 147 -37.34 16.65 -19.31
CA GLU A 147 -38.80 16.52 -19.18
C GLU A 147 -39.33 17.24 -17.94
N ALA A 148 -38.65 17.12 -16.80
CA ALA A 148 -39.01 17.79 -15.56
C ALA A 148 -38.97 19.32 -15.73
N LYS A 149 -37.89 19.87 -16.30
CA LYS A 149 -37.78 21.31 -16.60
C LYS A 149 -38.86 21.77 -17.56
N ALA A 150 -39.19 20.98 -18.58
CA ALA A 150 -40.24 21.30 -19.54
C ALA A 150 -41.63 21.33 -18.89
N LYS A 151 -41.91 20.39 -17.96
CA LYS A 151 -43.17 20.37 -17.19
C LYS A 151 -43.29 21.53 -16.22
N VAL A 152 -42.20 21.89 -15.53
CA VAL A 152 -42.16 23.07 -14.63
C VAL A 152 -42.39 24.36 -15.43
N ALA A 153 -41.76 24.49 -16.60
CA ALA A 153 -41.92 25.68 -17.46
C ALA A 153 -43.30 25.75 -18.14
N ASN A 154 -43.93 24.61 -18.43
CA ASN A 154 -45.24 24.53 -19.05
C ASN A 154 -46.09 23.42 -18.40
N ALA A 155 -46.94 23.81 -17.46
CA ALA A 155 -47.84 22.90 -16.75
C ALA A 155 -48.80 22.14 -17.69
N SER A 156 -49.09 22.67 -18.88
CA SER A 156 -49.97 22.07 -19.89
C SER A 156 -49.24 21.26 -20.96
N ILE A 157 -47.95 20.97 -20.79
CA ILE A 157 -47.19 20.16 -21.75
C ILE A 157 -47.86 18.77 -21.96
N PRO A 158 -47.95 18.27 -23.21
CA PRO A 158 -48.55 16.97 -23.47
C PRO A 158 -47.79 15.83 -22.78
N ASN A 159 -48.53 14.88 -22.20
CA ASN A 159 -47.95 13.71 -21.52
C ASN A 159 -46.99 12.89 -22.41
N ALA A 160 -47.27 12.82 -23.73
CA ALA A 160 -46.41 12.13 -24.69
C ALA A 160 -45.00 12.78 -24.83
N SER A 161 -44.85 14.04 -24.44
CA SER A 161 -43.59 14.77 -24.45
C SER A 161 -42.79 14.62 -23.15
N ILE A 162 -43.38 14.02 -22.11
CA ILE A 162 -42.77 13.82 -20.79
C ILE A 162 -43.01 12.39 -20.25
N PRO A 163 -42.74 11.33 -21.05
CA PRO A 163 -43.10 9.95 -20.72
C PRO A 163 -42.48 9.43 -19.41
N HIS A 164 -41.29 9.88 -19.03
CA HIS A 164 -40.65 9.43 -17.79
C HIS A 164 -41.33 10.03 -16.56
N ILE A 165 -41.69 11.32 -16.63
CA ILE A 165 -42.43 11.99 -15.54
C ILE A 165 -43.79 11.34 -15.33
N VAL A 166 -44.48 11.00 -16.42
CA VAL A 166 -45.78 10.30 -16.36
C VAL A 166 -45.64 8.93 -15.69
N ALA A 167 -44.63 8.15 -16.09
CA ALA A 167 -44.42 6.81 -15.53
C ALA A 167 -44.07 6.86 -14.03
N GLU A 168 -43.14 7.73 -13.62
CA GLU A 168 -42.70 7.80 -12.21
C GLU A 168 -43.75 8.43 -11.29
N ALA A 169 -44.48 9.46 -11.75
CA ALA A 169 -45.56 10.04 -10.96
C ALA A 169 -46.67 9.02 -10.68
N ALA A 170 -46.99 8.16 -11.66
CA ALA A 170 -47.97 7.10 -11.50
C ALA A 170 -47.51 6.02 -10.50
N ILE A 171 -46.22 5.65 -10.52
CA ILE A 171 -45.64 4.68 -9.57
C ILE A 171 -45.66 5.24 -8.14
N ASP A 172 -45.30 6.52 -7.98
CA ASP A 172 -45.17 7.15 -6.67
C ASP A 172 -46.48 7.73 -6.11
N GLY A 173 -47.55 7.72 -6.92
CA GLY A 173 -48.88 8.22 -6.51
C GLY A 173 -48.94 9.74 -6.33
N VAL A 174 -48.07 10.49 -7.02
CA VAL A 174 -47.97 11.95 -6.93
C VAL A 174 -48.43 12.64 -8.21
N SER A 175 -48.63 13.95 -8.17
CA SER A 175 -48.93 14.72 -9.37
C SER A 175 -47.73 14.82 -10.32
N LEU A 176 -47.97 15.02 -11.62
CA LEU A 176 -46.89 15.24 -12.60
C LEU A 176 -46.02 16.47 -12.26
N THR A 177 -46.64 17.52 -11.72
CA THR A 177 -45.93 18.74 -11.30
C THR A 177 -45.03 18.45 -10.12
N GLU A 178 -45.55 17.77 -9.09
CA GLU A 178 -44.78 17.39 -7.91
C GLU A 178 -43.59 16.49 -8.28
N LYS A 179 -43.80 15.50 -9.16
CA LYS A 179 -42.71 14.65 -9.66
C LYS A 179 -41.63 15.46 -10.39
N ALA A 180 -42.03 16.39 -11.25
CA ALA A 180 -41.10 17.24 -11.98
C ALA A 180 -40.29 18.14 -11.03
N GLU A 181 -40.93 18.75 -10.05
CA GLU A 181 -40.27 19.59 -9.03
C GLU A 181 -39.30 18.78 -8.18
N GLN A 182 -39.68 17.56 -7.75
CA GLN A 182 -38.78 16.65 -7.01
C GLN A 182 -37.50 16.33 -7.81
N ILE A 183 -37.62 16.04 -9.11
CA ILE A 183 -36.47 15.73 -9.97
C ILE A 183 -35.57 16.96 -10.15
N VAL A 184 -36.15 18.14 -10.38
CA VAL A 184 -35.38 19.39 -10.49
C VAL A 184 -34.64 19.68 -9.19
N ALA A 185 -35.33 19.65 -8.05
CA ALA A 185 -34.73 19.89 -6.74
C ALA A 185 -33.60 18.90 -6.42
N THR A 186 -33.81 17.61 -6.72
CA THR A 186 -32.77 16.57 -6.55
C THR A 186 -31.53 16.88 -7.39
N PHE A 187 -31.72 17.31 -8.64
CA PHE A 187 -30.60 17.66 -9.52
C PHE A 187 -29.86 18.91 -9.05
N GLU A 188 -30.57 19.93 -8.57
CA GLU A 188 -29.96 21.16 -8.02
C GLU A 188 -29.13 20.85 -6.77
N ALA A 189 -29.64 20.01 -5.87
CA ALA A 189 -28.88 19.53 -4.70
C ALA A 189 -27.60 18.80 -5.13
N TRP A 190 -27.68 17.92 -6.13
CA TRP A 190 -26.52 17.25 -6.70
C TRP A 190 -25.54 18.24 -7.34
N GLN A 191 -25.99 19.27 -8.06
CA GLN A 191 -25.10 20.27 -8.66
C GLN A 191 -24.25 20.98 -7.61
N ALA A 192 -24.86 21.38 -6.48
CA ALA A 192 -24.13 21.99 -5.38
C ALA A 192 -23.06 21.06 -4.81
N ILE A 193 -23.39 19.79 -4.59
CA ILE A 193 -22.46 18.77 -4.10
C ILE A 193 -21.33 18.55 -5.12
N SER A 194 -21.67 18.34 -6.39
CA SER A 194 -20.71 18.10 -7.47
C SER A 194 -19.73 19.26 -7.65
N ALA A 195 -20.21 20.50 -7.56
CA ALA A 195 -19.35 21.68 -7.62
C ALA A 195 -18.37 21.72 -6.43
N GLY A 196 -18.84 21.39 -5.22
CA GLY A 196 -17.98 21.29 -4.03
C GLY A 196 -16.89 20.22 -4.16
N ILE A 197 -17.24 19.04 -4.69
CA ILE A 197 -16.29 17.96 -4.97
C ILE A 197 -15.23 18.44 -5.97
N GLU A 198 -15.65 19.09 -7.06
CA GLU A 198 -14.73 19.56 -8.10
C GLU A 198 -13.79 20.67 -7.59
N GLY A 199 -14.32 21.60 -6.79
CA GLY A 199 -13.51 22.62 -6.13
C GLY A 199 -12.42 22.02 -5.25
N LYS A 200 -12.76 21.06 -4.39
CA LYS A 200 -11.79 20.34 -3.54
C LYS A 200 -10.75 19.57 -4.36
N ARG A 201 -11.19 18.86 -5.40
CA ARG A 201 -10.32 18.09 -6.31
C ARG A 201 -9.28 18.99 -6.97
N MET A 202 -9.72 20.12 -7.53
CA MET A 202 -8.83 21.06 -8.20
C MET A 202 -7.90 21.80 -7.22
N ALA A 203 -8.41 22.16 -6.03
CA ALA A 203 -7.60 22.78 -4.98
C ALA A 203 -6.48 21.85 -4.48
N ALA A 204 -6.81 20.57 -4.24
CA ALA A 204 -5.84 19.57 -3.80
C ALA A 204 -4.75 19.32 -4.87
N LYS A 205 -5.14 19.20 -6.15
CA LYS A 205 -4.18 19.06 -7.25
C LYS A 205 -3.25 20.27 -7.39
N LYS A 206 -3.79 21.47 -7.20
CA LYS A 206 -2.99 22.70 -7.17
C LYS A 206 -1.99 22.66 -6.01
N ALA A 207 -2.43 22.31 -4.80
CA ALA A 207 -1.55 22.18 -3.64
C ALA A 207 -0.44 21.13 -3.85
N VAL A 208 -0.75 19.98 -4.47
CA VAL A 208 0.24 18.97 -4.86
C VAL A 208 1.25 19.52 -5.88
N ALA A 209 0.82 20.37 -6.82
CA ALA A 209 1.70 20.99 -7.80
C ALA A 209 2.63 22.05 -7.17
N GLU A 210 2.17 22.75 -6.12
CA GLU A 210 2.93 23.78 -5.42
C GLU A 210 3.85 23.22 -4.31
N ALA A 211 3.55 22.03 -3.78
CA ALA A 211 4.33 21.41 -2.72
C ALA A 211 5.78 21.09 -3.16
N GLU A 212 6.77 21.41 -2.33
CA GLU A 212 8.20 21.19 -2.64
C GLU A 212 8.77 19.92 -2.00
N THR A 213 8.07 19.35 -1.01
CA THR A 213 8.54 18.20 -0.23
C THR A 213 7.59 17.01 -0.33
N ALA A 214 8.11 15.81 -0.10
CA ALA A 214 7.30 14.58 -0.09
C ALA A 214 6.19 14.63 0.97
N GLU A 215 6.48 15.20 2.13
CA GLU A 215 5.52 15.38 3.22
C GLU A 215 4.40 16.34 2.82
N ALA A 216 4.73 17.48 2.20
CA ALA A 216 3.75 18.44 1.72
C ALA A 216 2.86 17.86 0.61
N ILE A 217 3.42 17.06 -0.32
CA ILE A 217 2.64 16.36 -1.36
C ILE A 217 1.65 15.39 -0.72
N THR A 218 2.11 14.60 0.26
CA THR A 218 1.27 13.60 0.95
C THR A 218 0.14 14.27 1.73
N ALA A 219 0.44 15.37 2.41
CA ALA A 219 -0.55 16.18 3.11
C ALA A 219 -1.58 16.79 2.14
N ALA A 220 -1.12 17.40 1.04
CA ALA A 220 -1.99 17.98 0.02
C ALA A 220 -2.91 16.96 -0.67
N ALA A 221 -2.46 15.70 -0.79
CA ALA A 221 -3.23 14.59 -1.32
C ALA A 221 -4.22 13.97 -0.30
N THR A 222 -4.36 14.54 0.89
CA THR A 222 -5.33 14.11 1.91
C THR A 222 -6.49 15.09 1.92
N VAL A 223 -7.56 14.74 1.20
CA VAL A 223 -8.71 15.63 1.01
C VAL A 223 -9.84 15.22 1.95
N ASN A 224 -10.35 16.16 2.74
CA ASN A 224 -11.63 15.97 3.44
C ASN A 224 -12.79 16.17 2.45
N TRP A 225 -13.40 15.08 2.01
CA TRP A 225 -14.49 15.11 1.04
C TRP A 225 -15.85 15.51 1.63
N GLU A 226 -16.05 15.33 2.94
CA GLU A 226 -17.29 15.69 3.62
C GLU A 226 -17.50 17.21 3.63
N ALA A 227 -18.75 17.66 3.55
CA ALA A 227 -19.06 19.07 3.68
C ALA A 227 -18.61 19.54 5.07
N GLY A 228 -17.76 20.57 5.12
CA GLY A 228 -17.54 21.28 6.38
C GLY A 228 -18.80 22.04 6.74
N GLU A 229 -19.18 22.00 8.02
CA GLU A 229 -20.18 22.91 8.61
C GLU A 229 -19.76 24.39 8.46
#